data_AF-A0A960IET5-F1
#
_entry.id   AF-A0A960IET5-F1
#
_cell.length_a   1.000
_cell.length_b   1.000
_cell.length_c   1.000
_cell.angle_alpha   90.00
_cell.angle_beta   90.00
_cell.angle_gamma   90.00
#
_symmetry.space_group_name_H-M   'P 1'
#
loop_
_entity.id
_entity.type
_entity.pdbx_description
1 polymer ?
#
loop_
_entity_poly.entity_id
_entity_poly.type
_entity_poly.pdbx_seq_one_letter_code
_entity_poly.pdbx_strand_id
1 'polypeptide(L)'
;MRERARGFALGLGLVTAVGLLVRLVYAVGVHGDDPPRGDGFYFHHQAVALSQGDGFISPIAWLYADTNLQAAHHPPLYSVYLAVPSVLGFTSPLAHRVFSCLAGAGMVALVGVVARRLAGGPGRGDRAGLLAAGLAA
;
A
#
# COMPACT_ATOMS: atom_id res chain seq x y z
N MET A 1 -15.71 -17.92 23.69
CA MET A 1 -14.48 -17.30 23.12
C MET A 1 -14.44 -17.30 21.59
N ARG A 2 -14.76 -18.42 20.91
CA ARG A 2 -14.74 -18.52 19.43
C ARG A 2 -15.68 -17.53 18.72
N GLU A 3 -16.89 -17.30 19.24
CA GLU A 3 -17.84 -16.36 18.64
C GLU A 3 -17.37 -14.90 18.67
N ARG A 4 -16.80 -14.43 19.79
CA ARG A 4 -16.21 -13.08 19.88
C ARG A 4 -15.03 -12.90 18.92
N ALA A 5 -14.19 -13.93 18.79
CA ALA A 5 -13.09 -13.90 17.83
C ALA A 5 -13.59 -13.80 16.38
N ARG A 6 -14.67 -14.52 16.04
CA ARG A 6 -15.34 -14.42 14.74
C ARG A 6 -15.95 -13.02 14.53
N GLY A 7 -16.65 -12.48 15.53
CA GLY A 7 -17.24 -11.14 15.46
C GLY A 7 -16.20 -10.04 15.21
N PHE A 8 -15.08 -10.07 15.94
CA PHE A 8 -13.97 -9.14 15.70
C PHE A 8 -13.38 -9.30 14.30
N ALA A 9 -13.12 -10.53 13.85
CA ALA A 9 -12.55 -10.78 12.52
C ALA A 9 -13.47 -10.28 11.40
N LEU A 10 -14.78 -10.52 11.51
CA LEU A 10 -15.77 -10.02 10.56
C LEU A 10 -15.84 -8.49 10.57
N GLY A 11 -15.87 -7.86 11.75
CA GLY A 11 -15.86 -6.41 11.88
C GLY A 11 -14.60 -5.77 11.29
N LEU A 12 -13.43 -6.33 11.59
CA LEU A 12 -12.16 -5.85 11.06
C LEU A 12 -12.09 -6.04 9.54
N GLY A 13 -12.57 -7.19 9.04
CA GLY A 13 -12.69 -7.45 7.61
C GLY A 13 -13.59 -6.43 6.92
N LEU A 14 -14.73 -6.10 7.51
CA LEU A 14 -15.65 -5.09 6.97
C LEU A 14 -15.00 -3.69 6.94
N VAL A 15 -14.40 -3.24 8.03
CA VAL A 15 -13.72 -1.92 8.09
C VAL A 15 -12.58 -1.86 7.08
N THR A 16 -11.77 -2.91 6.97
CA THR A 16 -10.68 -3.01 5.99
C THR A 16 -11.22 -2.97 4.56
N ALA A 17 -12.31 -3.69 4.27
CA ALA A 17 -12.93 -3.71 2.95
C ALA A 17 -13.51 -2.35 2.57
N VAL A 18 -14.15 -1.64 3.50
CA VAL A 18 -14.65 -0.28 3.28
C VAL A 18 -13.50 0.69 3.00
N GLY A 19 -12.44 0.66 3.83
CA GLY A 19 -11.25 1.49 3.62
C GLY A 19 -10.55 1.21 2.28
N LEU A 20 -10.48 -0.06 1.87
CA LEU A 20 -9.98 -0.45 0.56
C LEU A 20 -10.88 0.09 -0.56
N LEU A 21 -12.20 -0.10 -0.45
CA LEU A 21 -13.16 0.35 -1.45
C LEU A 21 -13.08 1.85 -1.70
N VAL A 22 -13.04 2.66 -0.63
CA VAL A 22 -12.92 4.12 -0.75
C VAL A 22 -11.63 4.52 -1.48
N ARG A 23 -10.50 3.91 -1.12
CA ARG A 23 -9.21 4.16 -1.80
C ARG A 23 -9.23 3.73 -3.26
N LEU A 24 -9.83 2.58 -3.58
CA LEU A 24 -9.96 2.10 -4.96
C LEU A 24 -10.87 3.02 -5.79
N VAL A 25 -12.01 3.44 -5.26
CA VAL A 25 -12.91 4.38 -5.93
C VAL A 25 -12.18 5.68 -6.26
N TYR A 26 -11.39 6.20 -5.31
CA TYR A 26 -10.58 7.39 -5.56
C TYR A 26 -9.45 7.15 -6.57
N ALA A 27 -8.67 6.09 -6.39
CA ALA A 27 -7.53 5.78 -7.25
C ALA A 27 -7.95 5.51 -8.71
N VAL A 28 -9.01 4.73 -8.91
CA VAL A 28 -9.52 4.36 -10.24
C VAL A 28 -10.36 5.50 -10.84
N GLY A 29 -11.29 6.07 -10.06
CA GLY A 29 -12.28 7.00 -10.56
C GLY A 29 -11.81 8.44 -10.70
N VAL A 30 -10.80 8.86 -9.91
CA VAL A 30 -10.28 10.24 -9.94
C VAL A 30 -8.94 10.33 -10.66
N HIS A 31 -8.01 9.43 -10.37
CA HIS A 31 -6.66 9.49 -10.94
C HIS A 31 -6.43 8.54 -12.12
N GLY A 32 -7.07 7.37 -12.15
CA GLY A 32 -6.92 6.42 -13.25
C GLY A 32 -5.45 6.11 -13.57
N ASP A 33 -5.06 6.28 -14.83
CA ASP A 33 -3.69 6.16 -15.34
C ASP A 33 -2.96 7.50 -15.49
N ASP A 34 -3.45 8.58 -14.87
CA ASP A 34 -2.79 9.89 -14.93
C ASP A 34 -1.31 9.77 -14.54
N PRO A 35 -0.38 10.47 -15.21
CA PRO A 35 1.03 10.43 -14.86
C PRO A 35 1.25 10.79 -13.38
N PRO A 36 1.96 9.95 -12.61
CA PRO A 36 2.22 10.24 -11.20
C PRO A 36 3.14 11.46 -11.08
N ARG A 37 2.98 12.21 -9.99
CA ARG A 37 3.73 13.45 -9.72
C ARG A 37 4.46 13.35 -8.38
N GLY A 38 5.46 14.21 -8.17
CA GLY A 38 6.26 14.22 -6.95
C GLY A 38 6.87 12.84 -6.67
N ASP A 39 6.83 12.41 -5.41
CA ASP A 39 7.36 11.10 -4.99
C ASP A 39 6.70 9.92 -5.72
N GLY A 40 5.44 10.06 -6.14
CA GLY A 40 4.75 9.03 -6.90
C GLY A 40 5.44 8.73 -8.23
N PHE A 41 5.97 9.75 -8.91
CA PHE A 41 6.76 9.59 -10.13
C PHE A 41 8.00 8.75 -9.85
N TYR A 42 8.70 9.08 -8.77
CA TYR A 42 9.93 8.43 -8.39
C TYR A 42 9.72 6.95 -8.08
N PHE A 43 8.78 6.62 -7.20
CA PHE A 43 8.52 5.23 -6.81
C PHE A 43 7.97 4.39 -7.95
N HIS A 44 7.12 4.96 -8.81
CA HIS A 44 6.59 4.28 -9.99
C HIS A 44 7.72 3.85 -10.93
N HIS A 45 8.53 4.80 -11.37
CA HIS A 45 9.56 4.52 -12.36
C HIS A 45 10.74 3.75 -11.78
N GLN A 46 11.10 3.99 -10.51
CA GLN A 46 12.12 3.17 -9.86
C GLN A 46 11.66 1.71 -9.75
N ALA A 47 10.39 1.45 -9.41
CA ALA A 47 9.86 0.09 -9.40
C ALA A 47 9.85 -0.58 -10.79
N VAL A 48 9.60 0.18 -11.86
CA VAL A 48 9.71 -0.32 -13.24
C VAL A 48 11.17 -0.66 -13.56
N ALA A 49 12.12 0.22 -13.27
CA ALA A 49 13.55 -0.03 -13.49
C ALA A 49 14.06 -1.26 -12.69
N LEU A 50 13.64 -1.39 -11.43
CA LEU A 50 13.90 -2.58 -10.61
C LEU A 50 13.38 -3.86 -11.26
N SER A 51 12.16 -3.82 -11.82
CA SER A 51 11.58 -4.98 -12.50
C SER A 51 12.27 -5.36 -13.81
N GLN A 52 13.01 -4.42 -14.42
CA GLN A 52 13.80 -4.61 -15.63
C GLN A 52 15.24 -5.06 -15.33
N GLY A 53 15.64 -5.06 -14.06
CA GLY A 53 16.98 -5.48 -13.62
C GLY A 53 18.00 -4.35 -13.50
N ASP A 54 17.59 -3.08 -13.68
CA ASP A 54 18.50 -1.93 -13.62
C ASP A 54 18.91 -1.55 -12.18
N GLY A 55 18.18 -2.07 -11.18
CA GLY A 55 18.43 -1.82 -9.76
C GLY A 55 17.86 -0.49 -9.27
N PHE A 56 18.44 0.07 -8.22
CA PHE A 56 17.94 1.29 -7.56
C PHE A 56 18.48 2.55 -8.25
N ILE A 57 18.15 2.74 -9.53
CA ILE A 57 18.57 3.92 -10.29
C ILE A 57 17.67 5.13 -10.03
N SER A 58 18.20 6.32 -10.32
CA SER A 58 17.45 7.58 -10.38
C SER A 58 16.58 7.59 -11.64
N PRO A 59 15.24 7.57 -11.52
CA PRO A 59 14.36 7.64 -12.67
C PRO A 59 14.51 8.93 -13.46
N ILE A 60 14.87 10.03 -12.80
CA ILE A 60 15.05 11.33 -13.46
C ILE A 60 16.27 11.28 -14.38
N ALA A 61 17.41 10.76 -13.89
CA ALA A 61 18.62 10.63 -14.70
C ALA A 61 18.42 9.63 -15.84
N TRP A 62 17.68 8.55 -15.57
CA TRP A 62 17.37 7.52 -16.56
C TRP A 62 16.47 8.05 -17.68
N LEU A 63 15.33 8.68 -17.35
CA LEU A 63 14.33 9.09 -18.35
C LEU A 63 14.70 10.36 -19.11
N TYR A 64 15.40 11.31 -18.48
CA TYR A 64 15.66 12.63 -19.06
C TYR A 64 17.10 12.85 -19.51
N ALA A 65 18.05 12.04 -19.04
CA ALA A 65 19.46 12.15 -19.38
C ALA A 65 20.08 10.84 -19.89
N ASP A 66 19.26 9.81 -20.13
CA ASP A 66 19.67 8.48 -20.60
C ASP A 66 20.86 7.90 -19.81
N THR A 67 20.85 8.12 -18.50
CA THR A 67 21.97 7.81 -17.61
C THR A 67 21.53 6.91 -16.45
N ASN A 68 22.17 5.74 -16.33
CA ASN A 68 21.98 4.81 -15.21
C ASN A 68 22.76 5.25 -13.97
N LEU A 69 22.22 6.24 -13.26
CA LEU A 69 22.78 6.74 -12.00
C LEU A 69 22.15 6.02 -10.80
N GLN A 70 22.96 5.36 -9.98
CA GLN A 70 22.50 4.75 -8.73
C GLN A 70 22.00 5.79 -7.73
N ALA A 71 20.89 5.50 -7.06
CA ALA A 71 20.20 6.41 -6.17
C ALA A 71 19.85 5.74 -4.83
N ALA A 72 20.15 6.44 -3.73
CA ALA A 72 19.94 5.94 -2.37
C ALA A 72 19.18 6.94 -1.48
N HIS A 73 18.46 7.90 -2.08
CA HIS A 73 17.76 8.93 -1.32
C HIS A 73 16.38 8.49 -0.78
N HIS A 74 15.89 7.32 -1.17
CA HIS A 74 14.68 6.69 -0.62
C HIS A 74 14.99 5.29 -0.06
N PRO A 75 14.39 4.89 1.08
CA PRO A 75 14.44 3.52 1.55
C PRO A 75 13.82 2.54 0.53
N PRO A 76 14.35 1.31 0.40
CA PRO A 76 14.05 0.44 -0.74
C PRO A 76 12.68 -0.25 -0.67
N LEU A 77 12.08 -0.35 0.52
CA LEU A 77 10.94 -1.25 0.76
C LEU A 77 9.76 -0.97 -0.19
N TYR A 78 9.41 0.30 -0.38
CA TYR A 78 8.24 0.65 -1.19
C TYR A 78 8.50 0.47 -2.70
N SER A 79 9.70 0.79 -3.18
CA SER A 79 10.11 0.50 -4.55
C SER A 79 10.14 -1.01 -4.83
N VAL A 80 10.66 -1.81 -3.89
CA VAL A 80 10.64 -3.28 -3.98
C VAL A 80 9.20 -3.81 -3.97
N TYR A 81 8.34 -3.28 -3.10
CA TYR A 81 6.93 -3.64 -3.04
C TYR A 81 6.23 -3.44 -4.39
N LEU A 82 6.43 -2.27 -5.02
CA LEU A 82 5.85 -1.97 -6.33
C LEU A 82 6.56 -2.71 -7.49
N ALA A 83 7.81 -3.14 -7.32
CA ALA A 83 8.50 -3.94 -8.32
C ALA A 83 7.89 -5.35 -8.47
N VAL A 84 7.33 -5.93 -7.40
CA VAL A 84 6.67 -7.24 -7.44
C VAL A 84 5.57 -7.31 -8.51
N PRO A 85 4.56 -6.42 -8.52
CA PRO A 85 3.56 -6.42 -9.59
C PRO A 85 4.15 -6.00 -10.94
N SER A 86 5.16 -5.12 -10.98
CA SER A 86 5.83 -4.75 -12.24
C SER A 86 6.49 -5.94 -12.94
N VAL A 87 7.11 -6.86 -12.19
CA VAL A 87 7.68 -8.11 -12.74
C VAL A 87 6.61 -8.98 -13.41
N LEU A 88 5.36 -8.87 -12.97
CA LEU A 88 4.21 -9.57 -13.56
C LEU A 88 3.59 -8.79 -14.74
N GLY A 89 4.18 -7.67 -15.16
CA GLY A 89 3.70 -6.83 -16.26
C GLY A 89 2.78 -5.68 -15.85
N PHE A 90 2.52 -5.49 -14.55
CA PHE A 90 1.70 -4.38 -14.05
C PHE A 90 2.53 -3.12 -13.84
N THR A 91 2.91 -2.48 -14.95
CA THR A 91 3.81 -1.31 -14.97
C THR A 91 3.10 0.02 -15.19
N SER A 92 1.76 0.08 -15.09
CA SER A 92 1.01 1.32 -15.27
C SER A 92 0.87 2.11 -13.96
N PRO A 93 0.70 3.44 -14.00
CA PRO A 93 0.39 4.24 -12.83
C PRO A 93 -0.86 3.76 -12.08
N LEU A 94 -1.92 3.39 -12.81
CA LEU A 94 -3.13 2.84 -12.20
C LEU A 94 -2.83 1.56 -11.42
N ALA A 95 -2.06 0.65 -12.02
CA ALA A 95 -1.73 -0.61 -11.37
C ALA A 95 -0.98 -0.36 -10.05
N HIS A 96 0.06 0.48 -10.07
CA HIS A 96 0.79 0.84 -8.86
C HIS A 96 -0.11 1.50 -7.82
N ARG A 97 -1.02 2.40 -8.20
CA ARG A 97 -2.01 2.97 -7.27
C ARG A 97 -2.90 1.90 -6.64
N VAL A 98 -3.38 0.93 -7.41
CA VAL A 98 -4.19 -0.19 -6.90
C VAL A 98 -3.38 -1.02 -5.90
N PHE A 99 -2.13 -1.37 -6.21
CA PHE A 99 -1.26 -2.07 -5.26
C PHE A 99 -1.01 -1.22 -3.99
N SER A 100 -0.76 0.08 -4.10
CA SER A 100 -0.69 0.98 -2.94
C SER A 100 -1.96 0.96 -2.08
N CYS A 101 -3.15 0.85 -2.69
CA CYS A 101 -4.41 0.70 -1.96
C CYS A 101 -4.45 -0.61 -1.16
N LEU A 102 -3.93 -1.71 -1.72
CA LEU A 102 -3.82 -3.00 -1.03
C LEU A 102 -2.86 -2.93 0.16
N ALA A 103 -1.71 -2.26 0.01
CA ALA A 103 -0.79 -2.01 1.11
C ALA A 103 -1.47 -1.20 2.23
N GLY A 104 -2.22 -0.15 1.88
CA GLY A 104 -3.01 0.64 2.83
C GLY A 104 -4.06 -0.19 3.57
N ALA A 105 -4.80 -1.05 2.87
CA ALA A 105 -5.76 -1.96 3.48
C ALA A 105 -5.10 -2.96 4.45
N GLY A 106 -3.93 -3.49 4.08
CA GLY A 106 -3.11 -4.30 5.00
C GLY A 106 -2.78 -3.54 6.28
N MET A 107 -2.44 -2.26 6.18
CA MET A 107 -2.15 -1.43 7.35
C MET A 107 -3.38 -1.24 8.25
N VAL A 108 -4.58 -1.00 7.68
CA VAL A 108 -5.84 -0.92 8.45
C VAL A 108 -6.06 -2.17 9.30
N ALA A 109 -5.90 -3.35 8.69
CA ALA A 109 -6.04 -4.63 9.39
C ALA A 109 -4.99 -4.77 10.51
N LEU A 110 -3.73 -4.42 10.23
CA LEU A 110 -2.64 -4.49 11.20
C LEU A 110 -2.86 -3.55 12.39
N VAL A 111 -3.27 -2.30 12.15
CA VAL A 111 -3.62 -1.34 13.21
C VAL A 111 -4.69 -1.94 14.13
N GLY A 112 -5.75 -2.52 13.56
CA GLY A 112 -6.81 -3.14 14.35
C GLY A 112 -6.34 -4.33 15.19
N VAL A 113 -5.50 -5.21 14.62
CA VAL A 113 -4.93 -6.36 15.34
C VAL A 113 -4.00 -5.90 16.46
N VAL A 114 -3.13 -4.93 16.20
CA VAL A 114 -2.17 -4.42 17.19
C VAL A 114 -2.90 -3.70 18.32
N ALA A 115 -3.84 -2.80 18.02
CA ALA A 115 -4.62 -2.08 19.02
C ALA A 115 -5.42 -3.04 19.92
N ARG A 116 -6.00 -4.10 19.34
CA ARG A 116 -6.68 -5.15 20.11
C ARG A 116 -5.74 -5.87 21.08
N ARG A 117 -4.52 -6.19 20.65
CA ARG A 117 -3.51 -6.86 21.48
C ARG A 117 -3.06 -5.96 22.63
N LEU A 118 -2.79 -4.69 22.35
CA LEU A 118 -2.35 -3.72 23.36
C LEU A 118 -3.42 -3.45 24.43
N ALA A 119 -4.70 -3.55 24.08
CA ALA A 119 -5.83 -3.35 25.00
C ALA A 119 -6.27 -4.63 25.75
N GLY A 120 -5.42 -5.67 25.80
CA GLY A 120 -5.66 -6.87 26.61
C GLY A 120 -6.51 -7.96 25.95
N GLY A 121 -6.73 -7.90 24.63
CA GLY A 121 -7.40 -8.96 23.88
C GLY A 121 -8.94 -8.91 23.92
N PRO A 122 -9.64 -10.07 23.97
CA PRO A 122 -11.10 -10.12 23.82
C PRO A 122 -11.87 -9.24 24.82
N GLY A 123 -12.94 -8.58 24.37
CA GLY A 123 -13.72 -7.63 25.17
C GLY A 123 -13.34 -6.17 24.89
N ARG A 124 -12.60 -5.52 25.80
CA ARG A 124 -12.18 -4.11 25.61
C ARG A 124 -11.26 -3.94 24.40
N GLY A 125 -10.37 -4.90 24.15
CA GLY A 125 -9.50 -4.86 22.99
C GLY A 125 -10.21 -5.05 21.66
N ASP A 126 -11.32 -5.81 21.61
CA ASP A 126 -12.11 -5.92 20.37
C ASP A 126 -12.65 -4.54 19.95
N ARG A 127 -13.12 -3.73 20.92
CA ARG A 127 -13.59 -2.36 20.68
C ARG A 127 -12.45 -1.43 20.29
N ALA A 128 -11.34 -1.46 21.03
CA ALA A 128 -10.17 -0.63 20.73
C ALA A 128 -9.61 -0.93 19.33
N GLY A 129 -9.55 -2.21 18.96
CA GLY A 129 -9.10 -2.64 17.63
C GLY A 129 -9.99 -2.14 16.50
N LEU A 130 -11.32 -2.26 16.65
CA LEU A 130 -12.26 -1.78 15.63
C LEU A 130 -12.26 -0.25 15.51
N LEU A 131 -12.17 0.48 16.63
CA LEU A 131 -12.06 1.94 16.61
C LEU A 131 -10.76 2.40 15.95
N ALA A 132 -9.63 1.80 16.30
CA ALA A 132 -8.34 2.12 15.70
C ALA A 132 -8.30 1.79 14.19
N ALA A 133 -8.84 0.63 13.80
CA ALA A 133 -8.98 0.29 12.38
C ALA A 133 -9.90 1.28 11.65
N GLY A 134 -11.01 1.69 12.27
CA GLY A 134 -11.93 2.68 11.70
C GLY A 134 -11.30 4.05 11.49
N LEU A 135 -10.38 4.47 12.37
CA LEU A 135 -9.61 5.71 12.21
C LEU A 135 -8.51 5.61 11.15
N ALA A 136 -7.98 4.41 10.91
CA ALA A 136 -6.96 4.16 9.89
C ALA A 136 -7.56 3.94 8.49
N ALA A 137 -8.81 3.46 8.42
CA ALA A 137 -9.55 3.23 7.19
C ALA A 137 -9.88 4.55 6.50
#